data_AF-A0A9E3X196-F1
#
_entry.id   AF-A0A9E3X196-F1
#
_cell.length_a   1.000
_cell.length_b   1.000
_cell.length_c   1.000
_cell.angle_alpha   90.00
_cell.angle_beta   90.00
_cell.angle_gamma   90.00
#
_symmetry.space_group_name_H-M   'P 1'
#
loop_
_entity.id
_entity.type
_entity.pdbx_description
1 polymer ?
#
loop_
_entity_poly.entity_id
_entity_poly.type
_entity_poly.pdbx_seq_one_letter_code
_entity_poly.pdbx_strand_id
1 'polypeptide(L)'
;MVNLYVVTNHYPRDLLDPLIATGLVTEVRTGEVYDLSMSTLKRVRFIVCSRTDNPILALFSTDVAQIQAAYQTLITESDLFAEVSIYWQEILAQIEKEIRNMYTKEDFLRDYPPRTDSPVLFGWQLEELRRQMAKMEKDAERQFEQGIEQGIEQGIEQGIEQGKRAMYHTLEEILRHRLGEIPSNIDERLRACTLGQLNALVNPALDVTTWEEFIVHLPERTT
;
A
#
# COMPACT_ATOMS: atom_id res chain seq x y z
N MET A 1 54.18 18.34 -2.14
CA MET A 1 52.80 18.82 -1.90
C MET A 1 51.88 18.13 -2.89
N VAL A 2 50.95 17.29 -2.44
CA VAL A 2 49.91 16.68 -3.30
C VAL A 2 48.88 17.77 -3.60
N ASN A 3 48.46 17.90 -4.85
CA ASN A 3 47.42 18.88 -5.21
C ASN A 3 46.16 18.23 -5.80
N LEU A 4 46.22 16.94 -6.13
CA LEU A 4 45.08 16.23 -6.70
C LEU A 4 44.98 14.83 -6.08
N TYR A 5 43.78 14.50 -5.62
CA TYR A 5 43.41 13.17 -5.14
C TYR A 5 42.43 12.57 -6.12
N VAL A 6 42.66 11.31 -6.47
CA VAL A 6 41.78 10.50 -7.32
C VAL A 6 41.33 9.32 -6.49
N VAL A 7 40.04 9.27 -6.20
CA VAL A 7 39.43 8.19 -5.43
C VAL A 7 38.82 7.22 -6.42
N THR A 8 39.21 5.96 -6.35
CA THR A 8 38.84 4.91 -7.29
C THR A 8 38.31 3.72 -6.53
N ASN A 9 37.30 3.05 -7.08
CA ASN A 9 36.82 1.83 -6.47
C ASN A 9 37.84 0.67 -6.60
N HIS A 10 38.47 0.55 -7.78
CA HIS A 10 39.50 -0.45 -8.05
C HIS A 10 40.78 0.20 -8.57
N TYR A 11 41.90 -0.50 -8.38
CA TYR A 11 43.19 -0.09 -8.91
C TYR A 11 43.13 0.10 -10.45
N PRO A 12 43.41 1.31 -10.97
CA PRO A 12 43.28 1.61 -12.40
C PRO A 12 44.49 1.07 -13.19
N ARG A 13 44.48 -0.25 -13.42
CA ARG A 13 45.56 -1.00 -14.10
C ARG A 13 46.01 -0.37 -15.40
N ASP A 14 45.08 -0.11 -16.30
CA ASP A 14 45.38 0.41 -17.65
C ASP A 14 46.06 1.79 -17.63
N LEU A 15 45.88 2.55 -16.55
CA LEU A 15 46.51 3.85 -16.37
C LEU A 15 47.86 3.75 -15.66
N LEU A 16 47.93 2.98 -14.57
CA LEU A 16 49.09 2.99 -13.68
C LEU A 16 50.14 1.93 -14.07
N ASP A 17 49.73 0.74 -14.51
CA ASP A 17 50.66 -0.36 -14.84
C ASP A 17 51.71 0.06 -15.89
N PRO A 18 51.37 0.78 -16.99
CA PRO A 18 52.36 1.24 -17.96
C PRO A 18 53.40 2.22 -17.39
N LEU A 19 53.04 2.92 -16.31
CA LEU A 19 53.85 3.99 -15.70
C LEU A 19 54.69 3.50 -14.51
N ILE A 20 54.49 2.26 -14.06
CA ILE A 20 55.32 1.64 -13.02
C ILE A 20 56.77 1.51 -13.50
N ALA A 21 56.96 0.97 -14.71
CA ALA A 21 58.29 0.73 -15.29
C ALA A 21 59.09 2.03 -15.50
N THR A 22 58.41 3.17 -15.63
CA THR A 22 59.04 4.48 -15.79
C THR A 22 59.45 5.12 -14.45
N GLY A 23 59.14 4.48 -13.31
CA GLY A 23 59.42 5.01 -11.97
C GLY A 23 58.58 6.23 -11.58
N LEU A 24 57.49 6.51 -12.32
CA LEU A 24 56.63 7.66 -12.07
C LEU A 24 55.53 7.36 -11.04
N VAL A 25 55.25 6.08 -10.82
CA VAL A 25 54.27 5.60 -9.83
C VAL A 25 55.01 5.05 -8.62
N THR A 26 54.61 5.51 -7.42
CA THR A 26 55.10 4.99 -6.14
C THR A 26 53.93 4.45 -5.36
N GLU A 27 54.02 3.20 -4.92
CA GLU A 27 53.05 2.64 -3.97
C GLU A 27 53.36 3.18 -2.56
N VAL A 28 52.44 3.96 -2.02
CA VAL A 28 52.55 4.60 -0.70
C VAL A 28 52.01 3.68 0.39
N ARG A 29 50.92 2.97 0.07
CA ARG A 29 50.29 1.97 0.93
C ARG A 29 49.89 0.78 0.08
N THR A 30 50.36 -0.41 0.44
CA THR A 30 50.20 -1.62 -0.34
C THR A 30 48.75 -1.88 -0.73
N GLY A 31 48.48 -1.94 -2.03
CA GLY A 31 47.15 -2.22 -2.58
C GLY A 31 46.16 -1.05 -2.52
N GLU A 32 46.48 0.04 -1.84
CA GLU A 32 45.51 1.08 -1.48
C GLU A 32 45.87 2.46 -2.02
N VAL A 33 47.11 2.92 -1.86
CA VAL A 33 47.49 4.30 -2.17
C VAL A 33 48.69 4.34 -3.10
N TYR A 34 48.53 5.05 -4.22
CA TYR A 34 49.55 5.19 -5.25
C TYR A 34 49.77 6.66 -5.59
N ASP A 35 51.01 7.12 -5.57
CA ASP A 35 51.39 8.47 -5.96
C ASP A 35 51.96 8.44 -7.39
N LEU A 36 51.30 9.16 -8.30
CA LEU A 36 51.83 9.47 -9.63
C LEU A 36 52.55 10.83 -9.57
N SER A 37 53.85 10.83 -9.82
CA SER A 37 54.69 12.03 -9.84
C SER A 37 55.33 12.19 -11.22
N MET A 38 55.09 13.32 -11.88
CA MET A 38 55.74 13.67 -13.14
C MET A 38 56.59 14.93 -12.93
N SER A 39 57.71 15.06 -13.65
CA SER A 39 58.70 16.14 -13.44
C SER A 39 58.14 17.55 -13.59
N THR A 40 57.10 17.73 -14.42
CA THR A 40 56.48 19.04 -14.72
C THR A 40 55.11 19.24 -14.07
N LEU A 41 54.51 18.19 -13.51
CA LEU A 41 53.16 18.24 -12.94
C LEU A 41 53.17 17.98 -11.44
N LYS A 42 52.20 18.60 -10.76
CA LYS A 42 51.97 18.36 -9.33
C LYS A 42 51.54 16.90 -9.12
N ARG A 43 52.05 16.29 -8.05
CA ARG A 43 51.78 14.90 -7.68
C ARG A 43 50.27 14.63 -7.54
N VAL A 44 49.83 13.53 -8.14
CA VAL A 44 48.46 13.00 -8.07
C VAL A 44 48.46 11.76 -7.21
N ARG A 45 47.57 11.69 -6.21
CA ARG A 45 47.41 10.53 -5.32
C ARG A 45 46.15 9.75 -5.67
N PHE A 46 46.32 8.49 -6.02
CA PHE A 46 45.25 7.53 -6.22
C PHE A 46 44.99 6.78 -4.92
N ILE A 47 43.71 6.64 -4.56
CA ILE A 47 43.24 5.90 -3.40
C ILE A 47 42.24 4.85 -3.89
N VAL A 48 42.45 3.58 -3.51
CA VAL A 48 41.62 2.44 -3.88
C VAL A 48 40.69 2.09 -2.73
N CYS A 49 39.42 2.47 -2.85
CA CYS A 49 38.41 2.31 -1.80
C CYS A 49 38.14 0.85 -1.43
N SER A 50 38.15 -0.07 -2.40
CA SER A 50 37.97 -1.50 -2.12
C SER A 50 39.08 -2.13 -1.26
N ARG A 51 40.15 -1.38 -0.96
CA ARG A 51 41.31 -1.86 -0.20
C ARG A 51 41.62 -1.01 1.04
N THR A 52 40.85 0.04 1.29
CA THR A 52 41.06 0.93 2.43
C THR A 52 40.40 0.41 3.70
N ASP A 53 41.06 0.62 4.83
CA ASP A 53 40.49 0.49 6.17
C ASP A 53 39.96 1.83 6.71
N ASN A 54 40.17 2.93 5.98
CA ASN A 54 39.60 4.21 6.35
C ASN A 54 38.09 4.16 6.14
N PRO A 55 37.29 4.33 7.20
CA PRO A 55 35.87 4.03 7.08
C PRO A 55 35.13 5.04 6.20
N ILE A 56 35.58 6.30 6.10
CA ILE A 56 34.97 7.29 5.18
C ILE A 56 35.24 6.90 3.73
N LEU A 57 36.47 6.54 3.40
CA LEU A 57 36.85 6.16 2.04
C LEU A 57 36.26 4.81 1.63
N ALA A 58 36.07 3.90 2.59
CA ALA A 58 35.45 2.60 2.38
C ALA A 58 33.97 2.68 1.99
N LEU A 59 33.26 3.78 2.32
CA LEU A 59 31.87 4.00 1.85
C LEU A 59 31.76 4.11 0.32
N PHE A 60 32.85 4.45 -0.36
CA PHE A 60 32.90 4.55 -1.83
C PHE A 60 33.36 3.24 -2.51
N SER A 61 33.42 2.14 -1.76
CA SER A 61 33.67 0.80 -2.29
C SER A 61 32.44 0.24 -3.00
N THR A 62 32.60 -0.81 -3.81
CA THR A 62 31.50 -1.66 -4.30
C THR A 62 31.31 -2.94 -3.50
N ASP A 63 32.20 -3.21 -2.52
CA ASP A 63 32.05 -4.36 -1.63
C ASP A 63 31.05 -4.03 -0.52
N VAL A 64 29.88 -4.65 -0.60
CA VAL A 64 28.77 -4.43 0.35
C VAL A 64 29.17 -4.73 1.79
N ALA A 65 29.97 -5.77 2.03
CA ALA A 65 30.39 -6.12 3.39
C ALA A 65 31.32 -5.06 3.98
N GLN A 66 32.22 -4.52 3.17
CA GLN A 66 33.13 -3.44 3.57
C GLN A 66 32.39 -2.13 3.86
N ILE A 67 31.41 -1.78 3.02
CA ILE A 67 30.57 -0.58 3.22
C ILE A 67 29.78 -0.68 4.53
N GLN A 68 29.16 -1.84 4.79
CA GLN A 68 28.39 -2.07 6.01
C GLN A 68 29.27 -1.99 7.27
N ALA A 69 30.46 -2.60 7.24
CA ALA A 69 31.41 -2.52 8.34
C ALA A 69 31.86 -1.07 8.59
N ALA A 70 32.21 -0.34 7.53
CA ALA A 70 32.65 1.05 7.61
C ALA A 70 31.56 1.97 8.17
N TYR A 71 30.31 1.80 7.73
CA TYR A 71 29.16 2.54 8.26
C TYR A 71 28.93 2.28 9.75
N GLN A 72 29.01 1.01 10.17
CA GLN A 72 28.85 0.65 11.58
C GLN A 72 29.97 1.25 12.45
N THR A 73 31.21 1.20 11.98
CA THR A 73 32.35 1.83 12.67
C THR A 73 32.13 3.33 12.82
N LEU A 74 31.68 4.03 11.77
CA LEU A 74 31.52 5.48 11.84
C LEU A 74 30.37 5.94 12.75
N ILE A 75 29.31 5.15 12.89
CA ILE A 75 28.22 5.47 13.81
C ILE A 75 28.60 5.16 15.26
N THR A 76 29.46 4.17 15.47
CA THR A 76 29.83 3.70 16.80
C THR A 76 30.99 4.49 17.39
N GLU A 77 31.95 4.86 16.56
CA GLU A 77 33.25 5.42 16.98
C GLU A 77 33.42 6.89 16.58
N SER A 78 32.44 7.51 15.92
CA SER A 78 32.53 8.90 15.46
C SER A 78 31.21 9.65 15.53
N ASP A 79 31.29 10.93 15.89
CA ASP A 79 30.18 11.89 15.78
C ASP A 79 30.05 12.47 14.36
N LEU A 80 30.84 11.96 13.39
CA LEU A 80 30.79 12.40 11.99
C LEU A 80 29.37 12.32 11.43
N PHE A 81 28.64 11.27 11.80
CA PHE A 81 27.24 11.12 11.45
C PHE A 81 26.28 11.80 12.44
N ALA A 82 26.72 12.29 13.59
CA ALA A 82 25.84 13.00 14.53
C ALA A 82 25.43 14.38 13.98
N GLU A 83 26.37 15.14 13.42
CA GLU A 83 26.07 16.44 12.78
C GLU A 83 25.63 16.28 11.31
N VAL A 84 26.19 15.30 10.60
CA VAL A 84 25.71 14.95 9.26
C VAL A 84 24.31 14.32 9.33
N SER A 85 23.88 13.69 10.44
CA SER A 85 22.51 13.16 10.59
C SER A 85 21.44 14.25 10.58
N ILE A 86 21.71 15.43 11.14
CA ILE A 86 20.73 16.53 11.11
C ILE A 86 20.58 17.04 9.68
N TYR A 87 21.70 17.29 9.00
CA TYR A 87 21.67 17.68 7.59
C TYR A 87 21.26 16.54 6.66
N TRP A 88 21.51 15.27 6.98
CA TRP A 88 21.17 14.11 6.13
C TRP A 88 19.71 13.72 6.28
N GLN A 89 19.13 13.87 7.47
CA GLN A 89 17.68 13.77 7.64
C GLN A 89 16.96 14.99 7.05
N GLU A 90 17.51 16.20 7.16
CA GLU A 90 16.96 17.38 6.47
C GLU A 90 17.19 17.34 4.95
N ILE A 91 18.29 16.77 4.46
CA ILE A 91 18.57 16.51 3.05
C ILE A 91 17.67 15.37 2.55
N LEU A 92 17.40 14.32 3.31
CA LEU A 92 16.40 13.30 2.95
C LEU A 92 14.97 13.88 3.00
N ALA A 93 14.72 14.88 3.84
CA ALA A 93 13.45 15.61 3.91
C ALA A 93 13.31 16.72 2.83
N GLN A 94 14.42 17.29 2.34
CA GLN A 94 14.45 18.28 1.25
C GLN A 94 14.71 17.68 -0.13
N ILE A 95 15.29 16.47 -0.21
CA ILE A 95 15.33 15.64 -1.43
C ILE A 95 13.97 14.94 -1.57
N GLU A 96 12.92 15.75 -1.67
CA GLU A 96 11.70 15.40 -2.38
C GLU A 96 11.26 16.58 -3.26
N LYS A 97 11.93 16.74 -4.41
CA LYS A 97 11.24 16.97 -5.71
C LYS A 97 12.17 16.99 -6.93
N GLU A 98 13.40 17.50 -6.83
CA GLU A 98 14.17 17.79 -8.05
C GLU A 98 15.10 16.67 -8.52
N ILE A 99 15.67 15.85 -7.63
CA ILE A 99 16.45 14.66 -8.05
C ILE A 99 15.54 13.49 -8.47
N ARG A 100 14.25 13.53 -8.08
CA ARG A 100 13.24 12.53 -8.47
C ARG A 100 12.95 12.50 -9.98
N ASN A 101 13.35 13.52 -10.73
CA ASN A 101 12.97 13.68 -12.14
C ASN A 101 14.05 13.25 -13.17
N MET A 102 15.19 12.71 -12.77
CA MET A 102 16.16 12.16 -13.75
C MET A 102 16.02 10.66 -13.97
N TYR A 103 15.60 9.91 -12.96
CA TYR A 103 15.38 8.47 -13.06
C TYR A 103 14.45 8.02 -11.94
N THR A 104 13.16 7.92 -12.26
CA THR A 104 12.13 7.51 -11.30
C THR A 104 12.18 6.00 -11.04
N LYS A 105 11.51 5.53 -9.98
CA LYS A 105 11.27 4.10 -9.76
C LYS A 105 10.57 3.49 -10.98
N GLU A 106 9.67 4.24 -11.59
CA GLU A 106 8.97 3.91 -12.82
C GLU A 106 9.93 3.80 -14.02
N ASP A 107 10.91 4.70 -14.17
CA ASP A 107 11.94 4.63 -15.22
C ASP A 107 12.85 3.40 -15.05
N PHE A 108 13.27 3.09 -13.81
CA PHE A 108 14.04 1.88 -13.50
C PHE A 108 13.25 0.61 -13.83
N LEU A 109 11.96 0.56 -13.49
CA LEU A 109 11.09 -0.58 -13.78
C LEU A 109 10.76 -0.69 -15.28
N ARG A 110 10.72 0.42 -16.02
CA ARG A 110 10.58 0.44 -17.48
C ARG A 110 11.82 -0.16 -18.16
N ASP A 111 13.01 0.23 -17.72
CA ASP A 111 14.26 -0.18 -18.36
C ASP A 111 14.74 -1.58 -17.89
N TYR A 112 14.35 -1.98 -16.67
CA TYR A 112 14.65 -3.28 -16.07
C TYR A 112 13.37 -3.93 -15.51
N PRO A 113 12.47 -4.38 -16.39
CA PRO A 113 11.23 -5.04 -15.95
C PRO A 113 11.57 -6.30 -15.15
N PRO A 114 10.84 -6.59 -14.07
CA PRO A 114 11.07 -7.79 -13.26
C PRO A 114 10.95 -9.04 -14.14
N ARG A 115 12.06 -9.75 -14.28
CA ARG A 115 12.14 -11.04 -14.95
C ARG A 115 11.36 -12.07 -14.13
N THR A 116 10.27 -12.59 -14.70
CA THR A 116 9.45 -13.66 -14.10
C THR A 116 10.19 -14.98 -13.94
N ASP A 117 11.35 -15.11 -14.57
CA ASP A 117 12.25 -16.27 -14.57
C ASP A 117 13.50 -16.10 -13.66
N SER A 118 13.63 -14.97 -12.94
CA SER A 118 14.76 -14.76 -12.02
C SER A 118 14.63 -15.67 -10.77
N PRO A 119 15.62 -16.54 -10.49
CA PRO A 119 15.59 -17.42 -9.32
C PRO A 119 15.81 -16.70 -7.98
N VAL A 120 16.13 -15.40 -8.00
CA VAL A 120 16.39 -14.59 -6.81
C VAL A 120 15.44 -13.40 -6.80
N LEU A 121 14.59 -13.33 -5.77
CA LEU A 121 13.87 -12.11 -5.40
C LEU A 121 14.83 -11.19 -4.64
N PHE A 122 15.12 -10.03 -5.19
CA PHE A 122 15.75 -8.94 -4.45
C PHE A 122 14.79 -8.43 -3.34
N GLY A 123 15.31 -7.93 -2.22
CA GLY A 123 14.49 -7.53 -1.06
C GLY A 123 13.37 -6.53 -1.39
N TRP A 124 13.61 -5.62 -2.34
CA TRP A 124 12.61 -4.66 -2.81
C TRP A 124 11.52 -5.30 -3.70
N GLN A 125 11.82 -6.39 -4.42
CA GLN A 125 10.81 -7.17 -5.15
C GLN A 125 9.86 -7.88 -4.17
N LEU A 126 10.40 -8.41 -3.07
CA LEU A 126 9.61 -9.05 -2.02
C LEU A 126 8.73 -8.02 -1.30
N GLU A 127 9.24 -6.80 -1.09
CA GLU A 127 8.48 -5.72 -0.46
C GLU A 127 7.35 -5.20 -1.37
N GLU A 128 7.62 -5.03 -2.66
CA GLU A 128 6.60 -4.64 -3.65
C GLU A 128 5.54 -5.74 -3.79
N LEU A 129 5.94 -7.00 -3.85
CA LEU A 129 5.02 -8.14 -3.89
C LEU A 129 4.17 -8.20 -2.61
N ARG A 130 4.75 -7.97 -1.43
CA ARG A 130 4.01 -7.88 -0.16
C ARG A 130 3.01 -6.73 -0.15
N ARG A 131 3.39 -5.56 -0.68
CA ARG A 131 2.48 -4.40 -0.80
C ARG A 131 1.31 -4.71 -1.72
N GLN A 132 1.58 -5.35 -2.87
CA GLN A 132 0.54 -5.77 -3.81
C GLN A 132 -0.39 -6.81 -3.19
N MET A 133 0.16 -7.83 -2.52
CA MET A 133 -0.61 -8.86 -1.81
C MET A 133 -1.49 -8.26 -0.72
N ALA A 134 -0.94 -7.40 0.15
CA ALA A 134 -1.69 -6.73 1.21
C ALA A 134 -2.80 -5.82 0.66
N LYS A 135 -2.55 -5.15 -0.48
CA LYS A 135 -3.58 -4.36 -1.15
C LYS A 135 -4.69 -5.24 -1.72
N MET A 136 -4.33 -6.34 -2.39
CA MET A 136 -5.31 -7.29 -2.93
C MET A 136 -6.15 -7.94 -1.83
N GLU A 137 -5.54 -8.31 -0.71
CA GLU A 137 -6.23 -8.86 0.45
C GLU A 137 -7.25 -7.88 1.01
N LYS A 138 -6.84 -6.62 1.22
CA LYS A 138 -7.73 -5.56 1.70
C LYS A 138 -8.86 -5.23 0.73
N ASP A 139 -8.58 -5.22 -0.57
CA ASP A 139 -9.60 -4.98 -1.59
C ASP A 139 -10.58 -6.16 -1.68
N ALA A 140 -10.09 -7.39 -1.54
CA ALA A 140 -10.92 -8.60 -1.48
C ALA A 140 -11.81 -8.63 -0.24
N GLU A 141 -11.28 -8.30 0.94
CA GLU A 141 -12.04 -8.17 2.19
C GLU A 141 -13.17 -7.15 2.03
N ARG A 142 -12.86 -5.96 1.50
CA ARG A 142 -13.88 -4.91 1.26
C ARG A 142 -14.96 -5.35 0.29
N GLN A 143 -14.58 -5.99 -0.82
CA GLN A 143 -15.56 -6.48 -1.80
C GLN A 143 -16.44 -7.57 -1.21
N PHE A 144 -15.86 -8.45 -0.39
CA PHE A 144 -16.60 -9.50 0.29
C PHE A 144 -17.57 -8.94 1.33
N GLU A 145 -17.13 -7.98 2.16
CA GLU A 145 -17.99 -7.28 3.12
C GLU A 145 -19.15 -6.57 2.42
N GLN A 146 -18.87 -5.79 1.37
CA GLN A 146 -19.91 -5.09 0.60
C GLN A 146 -20.90 -6.07 -0.06
N GLY A 147 -20.39 -7.17 -0.61
CA GLY A 147 -21.25 -8.20 -1.22
C GLY A 147 -22.17 -8.87 -0.21
N ILE A 148 -21.67 -9.15 1.01
CA ILE A 148 -22.48 -9.70 2.10
C ILE A 148 -23.52 -8.70 2.56
N GLU A 149 -23.13 -7.44 2.80
CA GLU A 149 -24.04 -6.40 3.28
C GLU A 149 -25.20 -6.18 2.30
N GLN A 150 -24.89 -6.02 1.01
CA GLN A 150 -25.91 -5.88 -0.04
C GLN A 150 -26.79 -7.13 -0.17
N GLY A 151 -26.20 -8.33 -0.09
CA GLY A 151 -26.94 -9.58 -0.16
C GLY A 151 -27.91 -9.76 1.02
N ILE A 152 -27.49 -9.39 2.23
CA ILE A 152 -28.32 -9.44 3.44
C ILE A 152 -29.44 -8.40 3.35
N GLU A 153 -29.14 -7.16 2.98
CA GLU A 153 -30.13 -6.09 2.88
C GLU A 153 -31.22 -6.45 1.87
N GLN A 154 -30.83 -6.87 0.66
CA GLN A 154 -31.77 -7.32 -0.37
C GLN A 154 -32.58 -8.55 0.09
N GLY A 155 -31.94 -9.51 0.76
CA GLY A 155 -32.63 -10.69 1.28
C GLY A 155 -33.67 -10.35 2.34
N ILE A 156 -33.37 -9.43 3.25
CA ILE A 156 -34.30 -8.97 4.29
C ILE A 156 -35.45 -8.18 3.66
N GLU A 157 -35.17 -7.25 2.75
CA GLU A 157 -36.19 -6.44 2.09
C GLU A 157 -37.17 -7.33 1.30
N GLN A 158 -36.64 -8.27 0.50
CA GLN A 158 -37.46 -9.23 -0.23
C GLN A 158 -38.26 -10.13 0.71
N GLY A 159 -37.66 -10.59 1.81
CA GLY A 159 -38.35 -11.41 2.81
C GLY A 159 -39.51 -10.68 3.48
N ILE A 160 -39.31 -9.41 3.85
CA ILE A 160 -40.36 -8.58 4.46
C ILE A 160 -41.49 -8.31 3.46
N GLU A 161 -41.17 -7.99 2.21
CA GLU A 161 -42.17 -7.74 1.16
C GLU A 161 -42.98 -8.99 0.81
N GLN A 162 -42.32 -10.15 0.70
CA GLN A 162 -42.99 -11.45 0.52
C GLN A 162 -43.90 -11.79 1.71
N GLY A 163 -43.40 -11.60 2.93
CA GLY A 163 -44.19 -11.80 4.15
C GLY A 163 -45.40 -10.87 4.22
N LYS A 164 -45.23 -9.60 3.86
CA LYS A 164 -46.31 -8.60 3.78
C LYS A 164 -47.40 -9.05 2.80
N ARG A 165 -47.02 -9.47 1.59
CA ARG A 165 -47.97 -9.96 0.57
C ARG A 165 -48.73 -11.20 1.03
N ALA A 166 -48.02 -12.16 1.61
CA ALA A 166 -48.65 -13.37 2.14
C ALA A 166 -49.65 -13.05 3.25
N MET A 167 -49.27 -12.19 4.20
CA MET A 167 -50.16 -11.78 5.29
C MET A 167 -51.38 -11.00 4.78
N TYR A 168 -51.18 -10.10 3.82
CA TYR A 168 -52.28 -9.37 3.17
C TYR A 168 -53.28 -10.34 2.52
N HIS A 169 -52.81 -11.33 1.75
CA HIS A 169 -53.70 -12.32 1.14
C HIS A 169 -54.48 -13.15 2.17
N THR A 170 -53.83 -13.57 3.26
CA THR A 170 -54.51 -14.29 4.34
C THR A 170 -55.62 -13.45 4.96
N LEU A 171 -55.36 -12.18 5.25
CA LEU A 171 -56.37 -11.26 5.77
C LEU A 171 -57.50 -11.02 4.77
N GLU A 172 -57.15 -10.88 3.48
CA GLU A 172 -58.12 -10.73 2.41
C GLU A 172 -59.09 -11.92 2.37
N GLU A 173 -58.59 -13.15 2.45
CA GLU A 173 -59.41 -14.36 2.47
C GLU A 173 -60.32 -14.43 3.70
N ILE A 174 -59.78 -14.16 4.90
CA ILE A 174 -60.56 -14.16 6.15
C ILE A 174 -61.70 -13.14 6.07
N LEU A 175 -61.38 -11.90 5.67
CA LEU A 175 -62.35 -10.82 5.61
C LEU A 175 -63.40 -11.08 4.53
N ARG A 176 -63.01 -11.59 3.35
CA ARG A 176 -63.96 -11.98 2.30
C ARG A 176 -64.92 -13.07 2.75
N HIS A 177 -64.41 -14.07 3.47
CA HIS A 177 -65.22 -15.18 3.95
C HIS A 177 -66.22 -14.75 5.04
N ARG A 178 -65.84 -13.84 5.93
CA ARG A 178 -66.66 -13.42 7.08
C ARG A 178 -67.58 -12.22 6.79
N LEU A 179 -67.06 -11.20 6.11
CA LEU A 179 -67.72 -9.90 5.94
C LEU A 179 -68.17 -9.64 4.48
N GLY A 180 -67.84 -10.53 3.54
CA GLY A 180 -68.19 -10.40 2.13
C GLY A 180 -67.20 -9.52 1.35
N GLU A 181 -67.64 -8.87 0.27
CA GLU A 181 -66.73 -8.09 -0.58
C GLU A 181 -66.05 -6.95 0.18
N ILE A 182 -64.75 -6.78 -0.06
CA ILE A 182 -63.93 -5.77 0.61
C ILE A 182 -64.17 -4.40 -0.04
N PRO A 183 -64.62 -3.38 0.73
CA PRO A 183 -64.71 -2.01 0.26
C PRO A 183 -63.36 -1.46 -0.20
N SER A 184 -63.34 -0.72 -1.31
CA SER A 184 -62.09 -0.22 -1.92
C SER A 184 -61.25 0.65 -0.97
N ASN A 185 -61.88 1.42 -0.07
CA ASN A 185 -61.16 2.24 0.90
C ASN A 185 -60.41 1.41 1.96
N ILE A 186 -60.90 0.20 2.25
CA ILE A 186 -60.26 -0.73 3.20
C ILE A 186 -59.13 -1.45 2.49
N ASP A 187 -59.35 -1.90 1.26
CA ASP A 187 -58.32 -2.57 0.46
C ASP A 187 -57.06 -1.71 0.28
N GLU A 188 -57.25 -0.43 -0.08
CA GLU A 188 -56.15 0.53 -0.20
C GLU A 188 -55.36 0.68 1.11
N ARG A 189 -56.05 0.73 2.26
CA ARG A 189 -55.40 0.88 3.58
C ARG A 189 -54.65 -0.39 3.96
N LEU A 190 -55.19 -1.57 3.67
CA LEU A 190 -54.52 -2.85 3.92
C LEU A 190 -53.23 -2.98 3.09
N ARG A 191 -53.24 -2.59 1.81
CA ARG A 191 -52.03 -2.58 0.96
C ARG A 191 -50.94 -1.64 1.47
N ALA A 192 -51.34 -0.52 2.07
CA ALA A 192 -50.41 0.46 2.65
C ALA A 192 -49.79 0.02 3.98
N CYS A 193 -50.39 -0.94 4.69
CA CYS A 193 -49.90 -1.39 6.00
C CYS A 193 -48.52 -2.04 5.92
N THR A 194 -47.74 -1.92 7.00
CA THR A 194 -46.53 -2.72 7.20
C THR A 194 -46.89 -4.15 7.60
N LEU A 195 -45.94 -5.09 7.50
CA LEU A 195 -46.15 -6.48 7.93
C LEU A 195 -46.62 -6.57 9.40
N GLY A 196 -46.05 -5.77 10.29
CA GLY A 196 -46.44 -5.74 11.70
C GLY A 196 -47.87 -5.22 11.91
N GLN A 197 -48.27 -4.20 11.16
CA GLN A 197 -49.64 -3.68 11.18
C GLN A 197 -50.64 -4.71 10.66
N LEU A 198 -50.32 -5.40 9.56
CA LEU A 198 -51.16 -6.50 9.05
C LEU A 198 -51.32 -7.61 10.09
N ASN A 199 -50.22 -8.05 10.71
CA ASN A 199 -50.29 -9.09 11.74
C ASN A 199 -51.19 -8.70 12.93
N ALA A 200 -51.19 -7.42 13.32
CA ALA A 200 -52.05 -6.92 14.39
C ALA A 200 -53.54 -6.92 14.03
N LEU A 201 -53.89 -6.94 12.74
CA LEU A 201 -55.27 -6.97 12.24
C LEU A 201 -55.88 -8.37 12.21
N VAL A 202 -55.10 -9.44 12.44
CA VAL A 202 -55.57 -10.83 12.40
C VAL A 202 -56.69 -11.08 13.42
N ASN A 203 -56.48 -10.72 14.68
CA ASN A 203 -57.50 -10.91 15.72
C ASN A 203 -58.75 -10.04 15.47
N PRO A 204 -58.62 -8.71 15.21
CA PRO A 204 -59.76 -7.90 14.80
C PRO A 204 -60.55 -8.47 13.62
N ALA A 205 -59.86 -9.01 12.61
CA ALA A 205 -60.51 -9.62 11.44
C ALA A 205 -61.32 -10.88 11.78
N LEU A 206 -61.05 -11.54 12.92
CA LEU A 206 -61.77 -12.71 13.42
C LEU A 206 -62.86 -12.37 14.44
N ASP A 207 -62.77 -11.23 15.12
CA ASP A 207 -63.70 -10.86 16.19
C ASP A 207 -64.89 -10.04 15.69
N VAL A 208 -64.66 -9.12 14.75
CA VAL A 208 -65.70 -8.19 14.25
C VAL A 208 -66.74 -8.88 13.37
N THR A 209 -67.92 -8.28 13.26
CA THR A 209 -69.03 -8.80 12.44
C THR A 209 -69.46 -7.87 11.30
N THR A 210 -69.01 -6.61 11.30
CA THR A 210 -69.26 -5.66 10.21
C THR A 210 -67.99 -4.89 9.79
N TRP A 211 -68.08 -4.26 8.62
CA TRP A 211 -67.00 -3.41 8.11
C TRP A 211 -66.79 -2.12 8.93
N GLU A 212 -67.85 -1.58 9.56
CA GLU A 212 -67.71 -0.39 10.42
C GLU A 212 -66.87 -0.68 11.67
N GLU A 213 -67.08 -1.85 12.29
CA GLU A 213 -66.30 -2.30 13.45
C GLU A 213 -64.82 -2.53 13.07
N PHE A 214 -64.58 -3.14 11.91
CA PHE A 214 -63.22 -3.40 11.43
C PHE A 214 -62.43 -2.11 11.13
N ILE A 215 -63.11 -1.08 10.61
CA ILE A 215 -62.47 0.18 10.20
C ILE A 215 -61.73 0.88 11.35
N VAL A 216 -62.21 0.72 12.58
CA VAL A 216 -61.65 1.33 13.79
C VAL A 216 -60.27 0.76 14.13
N HIS A 217 -59.99 -0.48 13.74
CA HIS A 217 -58.72 -1.16 14.00
C HIS A 217 -57.65 -0.87 12.94
N LEU A 218 -58.05 -0.33 11.78
CA LEU A 218 -57.11 0.03 10.73
C LEU A 218 -56.29 1.29 11.11
N PRO A 219 -54.98 1.33 10.83
CA PRO A 219 -54.15 2.51 11.09
C PRO A 219 -54.62 3.72 10.28
N GLU A 220 -54.49 4.93 10.84
CA GLU A 220 -54.87 6.18 10.18
C GLU A 220 -54.14 6.35 8.84
N ARG A 221 -54.79 7.02 7.87
CA ARG A 221 -54.16 7.32 6.58
C ARG A 221 -52.91 8.17 6.84
N THR A 222 -51.74 7.59 6.55
CA THR A 222 -50.48 8.32 6.54
C THR A 222 -50.51 9.25 5.33
N THR A 223 -50.64 10.56 5.58
CA THR A 223 -50.53 11.64 4.57
C THR A 223 -49.10 11.80 4.08
#